data_AF-A0A816HSI6-F1
#
_entry.id   AF-A0A816HSI6-F1
#
_cell.length_a   1.000
_cell.length_b   1.000
_cell.length_c   1.000
_cell.angle_alpha   90.00
_cell.angle_beta   90.00
_cell.angle_gamma   90.00
#
_symmetry.space_group_name_H-M   'P 1'
#
loop_
_entity.id
_entity.type
_entity.pdbx_description
1 polymer ?
#
loop_
_entity_poly.entity_id
_entity_poly.type
_entity_poly.pdbx_seq_one_letter_code
_entity_poly.pdbx_strand_id
1 'polypeptide(L)'
;MLYAVVEAFHKLGLPRTKNDDFYDRLSRRYSMILTGVCFIIITSTNFVGNPIHCFTQMVDSQYKVDYVNWVCWISSSYYLPFDKPLPNRNQERPER
;
A
#
# COMPACT_ATOMS: atom_id res chain seq x y z
N MET A 1 3.43 2.88 -16.12
CA MET A 1 2.51 2.77 -14.97
C MET A 1 1.30 3.66 -15.15
N LEU A 2 1.42 5.00 -15.02
CA LEU A 2 0.28 5.93 -15.11
C LEU A 2 -0.51 5.84 -16.42
N TYR A 3 0.16 5.77 -17.58
CA TYR A 3 -0.52 5.64 -18.88
C TYR A 3 -1.37 4.37 -19.01
N ALA A 4 -0.89 3.24 -18.52
CA ALA A 4 -1.62 1.97 -18.55
C ALA A 4 -2.84 1.99 -17.61
N VAL A 5 -2.70 2.65 -16.47
CA VAL A 5 -3.78 2.83 -15.50
C VAL A 5 -4.86 3.73 -16.08
N VAL A 6 -4.50 4.86 -16.70
CA VAL A 6 -5.46 5.75 -17.37
C VAL A 6 -6.15 5.06 -18.54
N GLU A 7 -5.43 4.29 -19.36
CA GLU A 7 -6.01 3.47 -20.43
C GLU A 7 -7.03 2.45 -19.91
N ALA A 8 -6.68 1.75 -18.82
CA ALA A 8 -7.57 0.78 -18.19
C ALA A 8 -8.83 1.47 -17.64
N PHE A 9 -8.66 2.61 -16.97
CA PHE A 9 -9.79 3.42 -16.49
C PHE A 9 -10.64 3.98 -17.66
N HIS A 10 -10.03 4.31 -18.79
CA HIS A 10 -10.79 4.75 -19.96
C HIS A 10 -11.60 3.60 -20.58
N LYS A 11 -11.00 2.42 -20.74
CA LYS A 11 -11.67 1.24 -21.33
C LYS A 11 -12.78 0.67 -20.43
N LEU A 12 -12.61 0.69 -19.11
CA LEU A 12 -13.61 0.21 -18.15
C LEU A 12 -14.79 1.19 -17.97
N GLY A 13 -14.62 2.47 -18.30
CA GLY A 13 -15.68 3.49 -18.23
C GLY A 13 -16.61 3.50 -19.44
N LEU A 14 -16.27 2.81 -20.53
CA LEU A 14 -17.08 2.76 -21.75
C LEU A 14 -18.34 1.90 -21.54
N PRO A 15 -19.52 2.37 -21.96
CA PRO A 15 -20.75 1.59 -21.88
C PRO A 15 -20.63 0.36 -22.79
N ARG A 16 -20.63 -0.83 -22.19
CA ARG A 16 -20.48 -2.10 -22.93
C ARG A 16 -21.81 -2.56 -23.54
N THR A 17 -22.94 -2.09 -23.00
CA THR A 17 -24.31 -2.54 -23.35
C THR A 17 -25.27 -1.35 -23.40
N LYS A 18 -26.14 -1.33 -24.41
CA LYS A 18 -27.10 -0.23 -24.69
C LYS A 18 -28.21 -0.11 -23.62
N ASN A 19 -28.44 -1.16 -22.82
CA ASN A 19 -29.52 -1.25 -21.82
C ASN A 19 -29.06 -1.05 -20.36
N ASP A 20 -27.94 -0.39 -20.11
CA ASP A 20 -27.58 -0.02 -18.73
C ASP A 20 -28.44 1.16 -18.26
N ASP A 21 -29.24 0.95 -17.22
CA ASP A 21 -30.03 2.00 -16.56
C ASP A 21 -29.12 3.09 -15.98
N PHE A 22 -29.68 4.29 -15.78
CA PHE A 22 -28.93 5.46 -15.30
C PHE A 22 -28.19 5.17 -13.98
N TYR A 23 -28.85 4.47 -13.06
CA TYR A 23 -28.30 4.13 -11.76
C TYR A 23 -27.07 3.21 -11.84
N ASP A 24 -27.08 2.24 -12.75
CA ASP A 24 -25.95 1.31 -12.95
C ASP A 24 -24.74 1.99 -13.56
N ARG A 25 -24.96 2.94 -14.47
CA ARG A 25 -23.89 3.76 -15.04
C ARG A 25 -23.24 4.65 -13.99
N LEU A 26 -24.07 5.21 -13.11
CA LEU A 26 -23.64 6.12 -12.06
C LEU A 26 -22.81 5.38 -11.00
N SER A 27 -23.30 4.26 -10.48
CA SER A 27 -22.63 3.47 -9.46
C SER A 27 -21.27 2.95 -9.95
N ARG A 28 -21.21 2.39 -11.17
CA ARG A 28 -19.97 1.93 -11.79
C ARG A 28 -18.94 3.05 -11.93
N ARG A 29 -19.36 4.22 -12.40
CA ARG A 29 -18.45 5.37 -12.58
C ARG A 29 -17.93 5.90 -11.24
N TYR A 30 -18.78 5.98 -10.22
CA TYR A 30 -18.36 6.44 -8.90
C TYR A 30 -17.41 5.48 -8.21
N SER A 31 -17.73 4.18 -8.15
CA SER A 31 -16.85 3.18 -7.52
C SER A 31 -15.47 3.15 -8.16
N MET A 32 -15.42 3.30 -9.48
CA MET A 32 -14.19 3.31 -10.27
C MET A 32 -13.35 4.57 -10.02
N ILE A 33 -13.98 5.76 -9.99
CA ILE A 33 -13.29 7.01 -9.65
C ILE A 33 -12.78 6.95 -8.21
N LEU A 34 -13.59 6.50 -7.26
CA LEU A 34 -13.23 6.42 -5.84
C LEU A 34 -12.03 5.49 -5.64
N THR A 35 -12.07 4.29 -6.21
CA THR A 35 -10.97 3.33 -6.13
C THR A 35 -9.71 3.85 -6.81
N GLY A 36 -9.85 4.51 -7.97
CA GLY A 36 -8.72 5.12 -8.68
C GLY A 36 -8.04 6.22 -7.88
N VAL A 37 -8.81 7.10 -7.25
CA VAL A 37 -8.28 8.15 -6.37
C VAL A 37 -7.58 7.55 -5.15
N CYS A 38 -8.21 6.58 -4.47
CA CYS A 38 -7.57 5.87 -3.36
C CYS A 38 -6.25 5.21 -3.76
N PHE A 39 -6.20 4.56 -4.94
CA PHE A 39 -4.99 3.93 -5.45
C PHE A 39 -3.87 4.94 -5.71
N ILE A 40 -4.18 6.09 -6.31
CA ILE A 40 -3.19 7.15 -6.55
C ILE A 40 -2.65 7.68 -5.23
N ILE A 41 -3.53 7.92 -4.24
CA ILE A 41 -3.13 8.41 -2.92
C ILE A 41 -2.20 7.41 -2.24
N ILE A 42 -2.59 6.13 -2.14
CA ILE A 42 -1.77 5.09 -1.50
C ILE A 42 -0.44 4.90 -2.23
N THR A 43 -0.45 4.97 -3.56
CA THR A 43 0.79 4.82 -4.33
C THR A 43 1.71 6.03 -4.15
N SER A 44 1.16 7.24 -4.00
CA SER A 44 1.96 8.46 -3.82
C SER A 44 2.84 8.43 -2.57
N THR A 45 2.38 7.80 -1.48
CA THR A 45 3.14 7.67 -0.24
C THR A 45 4.34 6.72 -0.35
N ASN A 46 4.42 5.92 -1.43
CA ASN A 46 5.59 5.08 -1.71
C ASN A 46 6.73 5.86 -2.38
N PHE A 47 6.44 7.02 -2.98
CA PHE A 47 7.42 7.81 -3.73
C PHE A 47 7.90 9.05 -3.00
N VAL A 48 7.11 9.57 -2.05
CA VAL A 48 7.42 10.80 -1.31
C VAL A 48 7.68 10.47 0.16
N GLY A 49 8.94 10.55 0.57
CA GLY A 49 9.36 10.37 1.96
C GLY A 49 9.66 8.92 2.37
N ASN A 50 9.64 8.67 3.69
CA ASN A 50 9.87 7.35 4.28
C ASN A 50 8.51 6.73 4.67
N PRO A 51 8.11 5.57 4.10
CA PRO A 51 6.79 4.98 4.35
C PRO A 51 6.61 4.44 5.78
N ILE A 52 7.72 4.17 6.47
CA ILE A 52 7.75 3.69 7.86
C ILE A 52 8.99 4.22 8.58
N HIS A 53 8.86 4.46 9.89
CA HIS A 53 9.98 4.75 10.78
C HIS A 53 10.14 3.61 11.78
N CYS A 54 11.32 2.99 11.78
CA CYS A 54 11.63 1.87 12.66
C CYS A 54 12.63 2.27 13.75
N PHE A 55 12.46 1.69 14.94
CA PHE A 55 13.37 1.94 16.06
C PHE A 55 14.74 1.33 15.76
N THR A 56 15.79 2.13 15.85
CA THR A 56 17.19 1.69 15.68
C THR A 56 18.06 2.31 16.75
N GLN A 57 18.99 1.52 17.27
CA GLN A 57 20.01 1.97 18.23
C GLN A 57 21.16 2.74 17.57
N MET A 58 21.23 2.76 16.23
CA MET A 58 22.27 3.45 15.49
C MET A 58 21.83 4.89 15.21
N VAL A 59 21.99 5.78 16.20
CA VAL A 59 21.46 7.15 16.18
C VAL A 59 22.34 8.14 15.40
N ASP A 60 23.65 7.91 15.32
CA ASP A 60 24.61 8.92 14.84
C ASP A 60 24.65 9.14 13.33
N SER A 61 23.88 8.39 12.54
CA SER A 61 23.94 8.52 11.07
C SER A 61 22.57 8.42 10.43
N GLN A 62 22.20 9.50 9.73
CA GLN A 62 20.96 9.56 8.96
C GLN A 62 20.91 8.51 7.83
N TYR A 63 22.03 8.25 7.16
CA TYR A 63 22.09 7.21 6.11
C TYR A 63 21.85 5.80 6.66
N LYS A 64 22.25 5.51 7.90
CA LYS A 64 21.96 4.23 8.56
C LYS A 64 20.49 4.13 8.93
N VAL A 65 19.90 5.21 9.43
CA VAL A 65 18.48 5.27 9.78
C VAL A 65 17.62 5.03 8.53
N ASP A 66 17.93 5.70 7.42
CA ASP A 66 17.20 5.54 6.16
C ASP A 66 17.33 4.11 5.62
N TYR A 67 18.53 3.51 5.67
CA TYR A 67 18.72 2.11 5.27
C TYR A 67 17.87 1.15 6.10
N VAL A 68 17.84 1.32 7.43
CA VAL A 68 17.03 0.47 8.32
C VAL A 68 15.55 0.63 8.03
N ASN A 69 15.08 1.85 7.79
CA ASN A 69 13.68 2.12 7.42
C ASN A 69 13.29 1.38 6.12
N TRP A 70 14.15 1.40 5.10
CA TRP A 70 13.92 0.65 3.85
C TRP A 70 13.87 -0.86 4.06
N VAL A 71 14.81 -1.42 4.83
CA VAL A 71 14.82 -2.86 5.15
C VAL A 71 13.54 -3.26 5.89
N CYS A 72 13.11 -2.44 6.85
CA CYS A 72 11.90 -2.65 7.63
C CYS A 72 10.64 -2.60 6.76
N TRP A 73 10.60 -1.71 5.76
CA TRP A 73 9.49 -1.57 4.82
C TRP A 73 9.33 -2.79 3.90
N ILE A 74 10.43 -3.28 3.34
CA ILE A 74 10.40 -4.38 2.35
C ILE A 74 10.25 -5.74 3.05
N SER A 75 10.73 -5.85 4.30
CA SER A 75 10.69 -7.08 5.07
C SER A 75 9.33 -7.29 5.73
N SER A 76 8.88 -8.56 5.80
CA SER A 76 7.66 -8.92 6.53
C SER A 76 7.78 -8.58 8.03
N SER A 77 7.00 -7.60 8.47
CA SER A 77 6.77 -7.32 9.89
C SER A 77 5.64 -8.19 10.46
N TYR A 78 5.67 -8.41 11.77
CA TYR A 78 4.63 -9.10 12.53
C TYR A 78 4.33 -8.33 13.81
N TYR A 79 3.09 -8.46 14.29
CA TYR A 79 2.67 -7.85 15.55
C TYR A 79 3.02 -8.76 16.72
N LEU A 80 3.60 -8.19 17.78
CA LEU A 80 3.84 -8.87 19.04
C LEU A 80 3.17 -8.07 20.18
N PRO A 81 2.30 -8.69 20.99
CA PRO A 81 1.73 -8.02 22.15
C PRO A 81 2.81 -7.75 23.21
N PHE A 82 2.73 -6.60 23.87
CA PHE A 82 3.73 -6.14 24.85
C PHE A 82 3.86 -7.07 26.08
N ASP A 83 2.83 -7.85 26.38
CA ASP A 83 2.80 -8.77 27.54
C ASP A 83 3.55 -10.09 27.30
N LYS A 84 3.98 -10.37 26.06
CA LYS A 84 4.68 -11.62 25.72
C LYS A 84 6.19 -11.37 25.55
N PRO A 85 7.04 -12.30 26.02
CA PRO A 85 8.48 -12.19 25.78
C PRO A 85 8.80 -12.32 24.29
N LEU A 86 9.91 -11.70 23.87
CA LEU A 86 10.42 -11.84 22.51
C LEU A 86 10.71 -13.32 22.19
N PRO A 87 10.31 -13.83 21.02
CA PRO A 87 10.57 -15.21 20.64
C PRO A 87 12.08 -15.46 20.51
N ASN A 88 12.53 -16.65 20.91
CA ASN A 88 13.91 -17.07 20.72
C ASN A 88 14.24 -17.22 19.23
N ARG A 89 15.51 -16.97 18.85
CA ARG A 89 15.99 -17.02 17.45
C ARG A 89 15.65 -18.34 16.72
N ASN A 90 15.57 -19.45 17.46
CA ASN A 90 15.32 -20.79 16.90
C ASN A 90 13.83 -21.12 16.76
N GLN A 91 12.95 -20.25 17.26
CA GLN A 91 11.52 -20.45 17.15
C GLN A 91 11.04 -19.88 15.82
N GLU A 92 10.26 -20.68 15.09
CA GLU A 92 9.61 -20.24 13.86
C GLU A 92 8.84 -18.95 14.14
N ARG A 93 9.04 -17.94 13.27
CA ARG A 93 8.23 -16.73 13.34
C ARG A 93 6.77 -17.15 13.17
N PRO A 94 5.84 -16.53 13.92
CA PRO A 94 4.43 -16.80 13.70
C PRO A 94 4.11 -16.58 12.22
N GLU A 95 3.68 -17.65 11.55
CA GLU A 95 3.14 -17.62 10.20
C GLU A 95 1.93 -16.66 10.22
N ARG A 96 1.86 -15.77 9.22
CA ARG A 96 0.81 -14.74 9.12
C ARG A 96 -0.57 -15.35 8.86
#